data_AF-A0A1S8ZL49-F1
#
_entry.id   AF-A0A1S8ZL49-F1
#
_cell.length_a   1.000
_cell.length_b   1.000
_cell.length_c   1.000
_cell.angle_alpha   90.00
_cell.angle_beta   90.00
_cell.angle_gamma   90.00
#
_symmetry.space_group_name_H-M   'P 1'
#
loop_
_entity.id
_entity.type
_entity.pdbx_description
1 polymer ?
#
loop_
_entity_poly.entity_id
_entity_poly.type
_entity_poly.pdbx_seq_one_letter_code
_entity_poly.pdbx_strand_id
1 'polypeptide(L)'
;AKAAGKIVVCDRGVVPRVDKSDEVKRAGGVGMVLVNLTPGSLDADLHSVPTVHIDDPKIKDVVTANPGLKASLKATDTTGAKLPPVPQIAEFSSRGPTLASDGDLLKPDVTAPGVAVLAAVSPIGFKGED
;
A
#
# COMPACT_ATOMS: atom_id res chain seq x y z
N ALA A 1 -1.78 18.98 -17.96
CA ALA A 1 -1.85 17.50 -17.92
C ALA A 1 -3.24 17.05 -17.49
N LYS A 2 -3.75 15.87 -17.91
CA LYS A 2 -5.09 15.37 -17.53
C LYS A 2 -5.26 15.13 -16.02
N ALA A 3 -4.16 15.01 -15.27
CA ALA A 3 -4.09 14.76 -13.83
C ALA A 3 -4.04 16.04 -12.97
N ALA A 4 -3.74 17.21 -13.56
CA ALA A 4 -3.52 18.43 -12.79
C ALA A 4 -4.75 18.80 -11.95
N GLY A 5 -4.56 19.01 -10.64
CA GLY A 5 -5.64 19.35 -9.71
C GLY A 5 -6.57 18.19 -9.33
N LYS A 6 -6.25 16.94 -9.69
CA LYS A 6 -7.11 15.77 -9.47
C LYS A 6 -6.52 14.76 -8.50
N ILE A 7 -7.40 13.97 -7.89
CA ILE A 7 -7.04 12.71 -7.24
C ILE A 7 -6.99 11.64 -8.34
N VAL A 8 -5.90 10.88 -8.42
CA VAL A 8 -5.67 9.90 -9.47
C VAL A 8 -5.84 8.48 -8.91
N VAL A 9 -6.61 7.64 -9.59
CA VAL A 9 -6.65 6.21 -9.29
C VAL A 9 -5.48 5.53 -9.99
N CYS A 10 -4.66 4.81 -9.23
CA CYS A 10 -3.49 4.10 -9.72
C CYS A 10 -3.60 2.61 -9.39
N ASP A 11 -3.35 1.76 -10.39
CA ASP A 11 -3.30 0.32 -10.19
C ASP A 11 -2.00 -0.06 -9.44
N ARG A 12 -2.09 -0.90 -8.41
CA ARG A 12 -0.93 -1.62 -7.87
C ARG A 12 -0.40 -2.57 -8.94
N GLY A 13 0.92 -2.66 -9.06
CA GLY A 13 1.55 -3.49 -10.08
C GLY A 13 3.07 -3.42 -10.00
N VAL A 14 3.72 -3.55 -11.15
CA VAL A 14 5.18 -3.69 -11.27
C VAL A 14 5.96 -2.46 -10.77
N VAL A 15 5.48 -1.25 -11.10
CA VAL A 15 6.13 -0.01 -10.65
C VAL A 15 5.94 0.15 -9.13
N PRO A 16 6.98 0.53 -8.37
CA PRO A 16 6.87 0.75 -6.93
C PRO A 16 5.72 1.70 -6.57
N ARG A 17 5.10 1.46 -5.41
CA ARG A 17 3.94 2.22 -4.94
C ARG A 17 4.28 3.70 -4.71
N VAL A 18 5.47 3.97 -4.18
CA VAL A 18 5.96 5.34 -3.93
C VAL A 18 6.26 6.09 -5.24
N ASP A 19 6.91 5.44 -6.21
CA ASP A 19 7.19 6.02 -7.53
C ASP A 19 5.91 6.46 -8.28
N LYS A 20 4.80 5.72 -8.10
CA LYS A 20 3.49 6.11 -8.65
C LYS A 20 3.02 7.43 -8.06
N SER A 21 3.18 7.62 -6.74
CA SER A 21 2.80 8.88 -6.08
C SER A 21 3.69 10.05 -6.49
N ASP A 22 4.98 9.79 -6.74
CA ASP A 22 5.91 10.78 -7.30
C ASP A 22 5.49 11.22 -8.69
N GLU A 23 5.07 10.27 -9.55
CA GLU A 23 4.57 10.58 -10.88
C GLU A 23 3.25 11.37 -10.83
N VAL A 24 2.34 11.02 -9.93
CA VAL A 24 1.10 11.80 -9.71
C VAL A 24 1.44 13.24 -9.34
N LYS A 25 2.39 13.44 -8.42
CA LYS A 25 2.89 14.78 -8.04
C LYS A 25 3.49 15.52 -9.23
N ARG A 26 4.38 14.87 -9.98
CA ARG A 26 5.05 15.44 -11.17
C ARG A 26 4.04 15.87 -12.24
N ALA A 27 2.95 15.12 -12.40
CA ALA A 27 1.87 15.43 -13.32
C ALA A 27 0.89 16.52 -12.81
N GLY A 28 1.11 17.05 -11.60
CA GLY A 28 0.30 18.07 -10.95
C GLY A 28 -0.95 17.54 -10.23
N GLY A 29 -1.05 16.23 -10.01
CA GLY A 29 -2.11 15.62 -9.21
C GLY A 29 -1.99 16.00 -7.73
N VAL A 30 -3.12 16.01 -7.04
CA VAL A 30 -3.23 16.47 -5.63
C VAL A 30 -3.46 15.33 -4.64
N GLY A 31 -3.62 14.10 -5.13
CA GLY A 31 -3.78 12.90 -4.32
C GLY A 31 -3.84 11.63 -5.15
N MET A 32 -3.73 10.48 -4.49
CA MET A 32 -3.75 9.17 -5.14
C MET A 32 -4.66 8.20 -4.40
N VAL A 33 -5.39 7.38 -5.17
CA VAL A 33 -6.03 6.16 -4.68
C VAL A 33 -5.28 5.00 -5.31
N LEU A 34 -4.44 4.33 -4.52
CA LEU A 34 -3.76 3.11 -4.96
C LEU A 34 -4.72 1.93 -4.77
N VAL A 35 -4.94 1.14 -5.82
CA VAL A 35 -5.89 0.03 -5.77
C VAL A 35 -5.21 -1.30 -6.09
N ASN A 36 -5.41 -2.29 -5.22
CA ASN A 36 -5.03 -3.67 -5.52
C ASN A 36 -5.91 -4.23 -6.64
N LEU A 37 -5.29 -4.91 -7.62
CA LEU A 37 -6.01 -5.56 -8.72
C LEU A 37 -6.55 -6.94 -8.36
N THR A 38 -5.94 -7.56 -7.36
CA THR A 38 -6.34 -8.83 -6.75
C THR A 38 -6.22 -8.68 -5.24
N PRO A 39 -6.99 -9.43 -4.43
CA PRO A 39 -6.93 -9.33 -2.97
C PRO A 39 -5.49 -9.37 -2.45
N GLY A 40 -5.12 -8.41 -1.62
CA GLY A 40 -3.74 -8.24 -1.17
C GLY A 40 -3.59 -7.37 0.07
N SER A 41 -2.34 -7.17 0.50
CA SER A 41 -2.03 -6.29 1.63
C SER A 41 -2.42 -4.84 1.35
N LEU A 42 -2.73 -4.10 2.42
CA LEU A 42 -2.72 -2.65 2.44
C LEU A 42 -1.43 -2.21 3.13
N ASP A 43 -0.65 -1.38 2.46
CA ASP A 43 0.70 -1.02 2.88
C ASP A 43 0.75 0.48 3.22
N ALA A 44 1.38 0.82 4.35
CA ALA A 44 1.48 2.19 4.86
C ALA A 44 2.76 2.87 4.36
N ASP A 45 2.92 3.01 3.04
CA ASP A 45 4.11 3.66 2.48
C ASP A 45 4.08 5.19 2.69
N LEU A 46 5.27 5.79 2.67
CA LEU A 46 5.44 7.23 2.61
C LEU A 46 5.28 7.71 1.16
N HIS A 47 4.18 8.40 0.90
CA HIS A 47 3.82 8.87 -0.44
C HIS A 47 4.07 10.37 -0.64
N SER A 48 4.39 10.76 -1.88
CA SER A 48 4.64 12.14 -2.28
C SER A 48 3.40 13.05 -2.33
N VAL A 49 2.21 12.44 -2.36
CA VAL A 49 0.89 13.10 -2.30
C VAL A 49 0.01 12.33 -1.31
N PRO A 50 -1.03 12.97 -0.72
CA PRO A 50 -2.01 12.26 0.09
C PRO A 50 -2.55 11.03 -0.64
N THR A 51 -2.43 9.87 -0.01
CA THR A 51 -2.73 8.58 -0.64
C THR A 51 -3.56 7.70 0.27
N VAL A 52 -4.53 6.99 -0.31
CA VAL A 52 -5.20 5.85 0.33
C VAL A 52 -4.93 4.61 -0.49
N HIS A 53 -4.64 3.50 0.18
CA HIS A 53 -4.47 2.19 -0.44
C HIS A 53 -5.70 1.34 -0.13
N ILE A 54 -6.37 0.84 -1.16
CA ILE A 54 -7.61 0.05 -1.03
C ILE A 54 -7.51 -1.29 -1.75
N ASP A 55 -8.28 -2.25 -1.26
CA ASP A 55 -8.42 -3.61 -1.80
C ASP A 55 -9.77 -3.79 -2.52
N ASP A 56 -10.21 -2.77 -3.26
CA ASP A 56 -11.47 -2.80 -4.02
C ASP A 56 -11.28 -2.24 -5.44
N PRO A 57 -11.06 -3.09 -6.46
CA PRO A 57 -10.88 -2.67 -7.85
C PRO A 57 -12.13 -2.03 -8.46
N LYS A 58 -13.32 -2.19 -7.86
CA LYS A 58 -14.58 -1.60 -8.36
C LYS A 58 -14.58 -0.07 -8.34
N ILE A 59 -13.68 0.56 -7.58
CA ILE A 59 -13.50 2.02 -7.61
C ILE A 59 -13.27 2.55 -9.04
N LYS A 60 -12.64 1.75 -9.90
CA LYS A 60 -12.33 2.12 -11.28
C LYS A 60 -13.60 2.27 -12.11
N ASP A 61 -14.57 1.37 -11.90
CA ASP A 61 -15.87 1.43 -12.56
C ASP A 61 -16.66 2.65 -12.07
N VAL A 62 -16.64 2.92 -10.77
CA VAL A 62 -17.29 4.09 -10.16
C VAL A 62 -16.74 5.40 -10.73
N VAL A 63 -15.41 5.54 -10.81
CA VAL A 63 -14.76 6.75 -11.33
C VAL A 63 -14.99 6.90 -12.85
N THR A 64 -14.98 5.79 -13.59
CA THR A 64 -15.24 5.81 -15.04
C THR A 64 -16.67 6.19 -15.36
N ALA A 65 -17.63 5.67 -14.59
CA ALA A 65 -19.05 6.00 -14.73
C ALA A 65 -19.38 7.44 -14.30
N ASN A 66 -18.53 8.08 -13.48
CA ASN A 66 -18.78 9.40 -12.91
C ASN A 66 -17.61 10.38 -13.14
N PRO A 67 -17.45 10.95 -14.36
CA PRO A 67 -16.31 11.82 -14.69
C PRO A 67 -16.16 13.09 -13.84
N GLY A 68 -17.25 13.53 -13.20
CA GLY A 68 -17.28 14.70 -12.31
C GLY A 68 -17.18 14.36 -10.81
N LEU A 69 -16.90 13.09 -10.46
CA LEU A 69 -16.82 12.64 -9.08
C LEU A 69 -15.79 13.47 -8.30
N LYS A 70 -16.21 13.94 -7.13
CA LYS A 70 -15.33 14.59 -6.16
C LYS A 70 -15.08 13.63 -5.01
N ALA A 71 -13.84 13.61 -4.52
CA ALA A 71 -13.43 12.79 -3.40
C ALA A 71 -12.60 13.62 -2.42
N SER A 72 -12.54 13.16 -1.18
CA SER A 72 -11.65 13.67 -0.15
C SER A 72 -10.99 12.47 0.51
N LEU A 73 -9.68 12.56 0.72
CA LEU A 73 -8.90 11.54 1.40
C LEU A 73 -8.80 11.93 2.87
N LYS A 74 -9.16 11.01 3.76
CA LYS A 74 -9.10 11.21 5.22
C LYS A 74 -7.99 10.34 5.79
N ALA A 75 -7.30 10.86 6.81
CA ALA A 75 -6.23 10.15 7.50
C ALA A 75 -6.73 8.96 8.35
N THR A 76 -8.04 8.89 8.60
CA THR A 76 -8.68 7.83 9.38
C THR A 76 -9.69 7.09 8.51
N ASP A 77 -9.76 5.78 8.66
CA ASP A 77 -10.83 4.99 8.06
C ASP A 77 -12.19 5.41 8.65
N THR A 78 -13.09 5.87 7.78
CA THR A 78 -14.46 6.26 8.15
C THR A 78 -15.52 5.32 7.57
N THR A 79 -15.12 4.20 6.97
CA THR A 79 -16.02 3.30 6.25
C THR A 79 -16.82 2.40 7.18
N GLY A 80 -16.30 2.13 8.39
CA GLY A 80 -16.86 1.11 9.28
C GLY A 80 -16.78 -0.30 8.70
N ALA A 81 -15.99 -0.51 7.63
CA ALA A 81 -15.80 -1.81 7.03
C ALA A 81 -15.08 -2.73 8.02
N LYS A 82 -15.44 -4.02 7.99
CA LYS A 82 -14.75 -5.01 8.81
C LYS A 82 -13.33 -5.18 8.27
N LEU A 83 -12.34 -4.94 9.12
CA LEU A 83 -10.95 -5.20 8.79
C LEU A 83 -10.70 -6.70 8.58
N PRO A 84 -9.76 -7.07 7.69
CA PRO A 84 -9.29 -8.45 7.58
C PRO A 84 -8.88 -9.01 8.95
N PRO A 85 -9.07 -10.32 9.20
CA PRO A 85 -8.62 -10.95 10.44
C PRO A 85 -7.11 -10.74 10.64
N VAL A 86 -6.67 -10.40 11.84
CA VAL A 86 -5.25 -10.27 12.19
C VAL A 86 -4.89 -11.15 13.39
N PRO A 87 -3.66 -11.71 13.46
CA PRO A 87 -2.54 -11.53 12.54
C PRO A 87 -2.66 -12.37 11.25
N GLN A 88 -2.04 -11.91 10.17
CA GLN A 88 -1.81 -12.67 8.94
C GLN A 88 -0.31 -12.82 8.71
N ILE A 89 0.12 -13.95 8.14
CA ILE A 89 1.51 -14.12 7.70
C ILE A 89 1.73 -13.20 6.49
N ALA A 90 2.69 -12.29 6.59
CA ALA A 90 3.05 -11.39 5.50
C ALA A 90 3.44 -12.19 4.25
N GLU A 91 3.06 -11.67 3.08
CA GLU A 91 3.34 -12.34 1.80
C GLU A 91 4.84 -12.62 1.62
N PHE A 92 5.68 -11.64 1.96
CA PHE A 92 7.12 -11.70 1.87
C PHE A 92 7.80 -12.60 2.92
N SER A 93 7.06 -13.06 3.94
CA SER A 93 7.64 -13.93 4.98
C SER A 93 8.08 -15.25 4.35
N SER A 94 9.38 -15.56 4.50
CA SER A 94 9.93 -16.81 3.99
C SER A 94 9.24 -18.02 4.62
N ARG A 95 9.05 -19.06 3.82
CA ARG A 95 8.33 -20.28 4.21
C ARG A 95 9.30 -21.46 4.19
N GLY A 96 9.12 -22.37 5.15
CA GLY A 96 9.84 -23.64 5.16
C GLY A 96 9.27 -24.65 4.15
N PRO A 97 9.83 -25.88 4.15
CA PRO A 97 10.86 -26.37 5.07
C PRO A 97 12.25 -25.77 4.80
N THR A 98 13.16 -25.86 5.77
CA THR A 98 14.56 -25.42 5.55
C THR A 98 15.34 -26.45 4.73
N LEU A 99 15.97 -26.00 3.65
CA LEU A 99 16.81 -26.86 2.82
C LEU A 99 18.20 -27.12 3.42
N ALA A 100 18.57 -26.41 4.48
CA ALA A 100 19.88 -26.58 5.13
C ALA A 100 20.01 -27.88 5.95
N SER A 101 18.89 -28.56 6.21
CA SER A 101 18.83 -29.83 6.96
C SER A 101 17.98 -30.85 6.21
N ASP A 102 18.04 -30.84 4.88
CA ASP A 102 17.27 -31.74 4.01
C ASP A 102 15.74 -31.73 4.25
N GLY A 103 15.22 -30.65 4.84
CA GLY A 103 13.82 -30.50 5.23
C GLY A 103 13.44 -31.12 6.58
N ASP A 104 14.36 -31.79 7.28
CA ASP A 104 14.10 -32.50 8.55
C ASP A 104 13.92 -31.56 9.76
N LEU A 105 14.33 -30.30 9.61
CA LEU A 105 14.12 -29.27 10.63
C LEU A 105 13.02 -28.30 10.20
N LEU A 106 11.89 -28.30 10.92
CA LEU A 106 10.79 -27.37 10.66
C LEU A 106 11.22 -25.92 10.92
N LYS A 107 10.95 -25.03 9.95
CA LYS A 107 11.11 -23.58 10.06
C LYS A 107 9.97 -22.86 9.33
N PRO A 108 9.63 -21.61 9.71
CA PRO A 108 10.13 -20.86 10.88
C PRO A 108 9.56 -21.40 12.21
N ASP A 109 10.20 -21.09 13.35
CA ASP A 109 9.74 -21.57 14.67
C ASP A 109 8.64 -20.71 15.30
N VAL A 110 8.66 -19.40 15.02
CA VAL A 110 7.79 -18.41 15.65
C VAL A 110 7.45 -17.30 14.66
N THR A 111 6.31 -16.66 14.87
CA THR A 111 5.88 -15.45 14.17
C THR A 111 5.78 -14.28 15.15
N ALA A 112 6.05 -13.07 14.67
CA ALA A 112 5.95 -11.83 15.44
C ALA A 112 5.49 -10.69 14.51
N PRO A 113 4.97 -9.57 15.06
CA PRO A 113 4.65 -8.39 14.27
C PRO A 113 5.89 -7.83 13.56
N GLY A 114 5.83 -7.76 12.22
CA GLY A 114 6.95 -7.30 11.38
C GLY A 114 6.54 -6.52 10.14
N VAL A 115 5.27 -6.10 10.05
CA VAL A 115 4.75 -5.26 8.95
C VAL A 115 4.36 -3.91 9.53
N ALA A 116 4.83 -2.83 8.92
CA ALA A 116 4.54 -1.44 9.32
C ALA A 116 4.78 -1.15 10.82
N VAL A 117 5.91 -1.63 11.36
CA VAL A 117 6.30 -1.40 12.75
C VAL A 117 6.99 -0.04 12.87
N LEU A 118 6.42 0.87 13.66
CA LEU A 118 7.04 2.16 13.94
C LEU A 118 8.31 1.99 14.79
N ALA A 119 9.43 2.54 14.31
CA ALA A 119 10.73 2.42 14.96
C ALA A 119 11.58 3.70 14.79
N ALA A 120 12.72 3.76 15.48
CA ALA A 120 13.68 4.85 15.32
C ALA A 120 14.52 4.66 14.05
N VAL A 121 14.80 5.75 13.34
CA VAL A 121 15.58 5.78 12.10
C VAL A 121 16.61 6.91 12.14
N SER A 122 17.70 6.77 11.37
CA SER A 122 18.73 7.81 11.29
C SER A 122 18.19 9.04 10.57
N PRO A 123 18.36 10.26 11.14
CA PRO A 123 18.02 11.48 10.42
C PRO A 123 19.00 11.78 9.26
N ILE A 124 20.18 11.16 9.25
CA ILE A 124 21.19 11.33 8.21
C ILE A 124 20.81 10.48 7.00
N GLY A 125 20.68 11.11 5.83
CA GLY A 125 20.35 10.44 4.56
C GLY A 125 18.86 10.43 4.24
N PHE A 126 18.03 9.97 5.16
CA PHE A 126 16.59 9.77 4.92
C PHE A 126 15.67 10.74 5.66
N LYS A 127 16.23 11.80 6.28
CA LYS A 127 15.46 12.84 7.01
C LYS A 127 14.56 12.30 8.14
N GLY A 128 14.85 11.09 8.64
CA GLY A 128 14.04 10.44 9.66
C GLY A 128 12.82 9.71 9.11
N GLU A 129 12.82 9.37 7.82
CA GLU A 129 11.81 8.56 7.13
C GLU A 129 12.46 7.24 6.66
N ASP A 130 11.73 6.13 6.68
CA ASP A 130 12.10 4.81 6.13
C ASP A 130 10.84 4.16 5.54
#